data_AF-A0A4Q3JY62-F1
#
_entry.id   AF-A0A4Q3JY62-F1
#
_cell.length_a   1.000
_cell.length_b   1.000
_cell.length_c   1.000
_cell.angle_alpha   90.00
_cell.angle_beta   90.00
_cell.angle_gamma   90.00
#
_symmetry.space_group_name_H-M   'P 1'
#
loop_
_entity.id
_entity.type
_entity.pdbx_description
1 polymer ?
#
loop_
_entity_poly.entity_id
_entity_poly.type
_entity_poly.pdbx_seq_one_letter_code
_entity_poly.pdbx_strand_id
1 'polypeptide(L)'
;MIEPAAQAKFLVPAQVERLQGVRDAVAKAEPFTVAALEARVNEYLAASGLLIKDVAQPARVALTGRTASPGLFEVMEVLGRDATLARLDRGAALAAQGPAPAAQG
;
A
#
# COMPACT_ATOMS: atom_id res chain seq x y z
N MET A 1 5.23 -13.65 -1.56
CA MET A 1 6.09 -13.25 -2.69
C MET A 1 5.30 -12.28 -3.54
N ILE A 2 5.88 -11.13 -3.95
CA ILE A 2 5.20 -10.16 -4.81
C ILE A 2 5.35 -10.61 -6.26
N GLU A 3 4.28 -10.53 -7.04
CA GLU A 3 4.34 -10.84 -8.46
C GLU A 3 5.23 -9.82 -9.20
N PRO A 4 6.20 -10.28 -10.01
CA PRO A 4 7.19 -9.39 -10.62
C PRO A 4 6.56 -8.34 -11.55
N ALA A 5 5.53 -8.74 -12.31
CA ALA A 5 4.80 -7.82 -13.18
C ALA A 5 4.01 -6.75 -12.40
N ALA A 6 3.46 -7.11 -11.24
CA ALA A 6 2.74 -6.18 -10.38
C ALA A 6 3.71 -5.21 -9.68
N GLN A 7 4.84 -5.73 -9.18
CA GLN A 7 5.91 -4.93 -8.59
C GLN A 7 6.42 -3.88 -9.59
N ALA A 8 6.79 -4.29 -10.80
CA ALA A 8 7.37 -3.38 -11.79
C ALA A 8 6.42 -2.25 -12.22
N LYS A 9 5.10 -2.48 -12.13
CA LYS A 9 4.07 -1.51 -12.55
C LYS A 9 3.59 -0.61 -11.42
N PHE A 10 3.51 -1.12 -10.19
CA PHE A 10 2.87 -0.42 -9.08
C PHE A 10 3.82 -0.09 -7.92
N LEU A 11 4.96 -0.76 -7.79
CA LEU A 11 6.00 -0.41 -6.82
C LEU A 11 7.16 0.27 -7.57
N VAL A 12 6.92 1.51 -7.98
CA VAL A 12 7.88 2.37 -8.68
C VAL A 12 8.21 3.61 -7.84
N PRO A 13 9.32 4.32 -8.09
CA PRO A 13 9.78 5.40 -7.21
C PRO A 13 8.72 6.48 -6.94
N ALA A 14 7.88 6.79 -7.93
CA ALA A 14 6.77 7.75 -7.81
C ALA A 14 5.68 7.34 -6.80
N GLN A 15 5.67 6.08 -6.33
CA GLN A 15 4.69 5.55 -5.38
C GLN A 15 5.24 5.47 -3.95
N VAL A 16 6.53 5.76 -3.73
CA VAL A 16 7.17 5.69 -2.41
C VAL A 16 6.44 6.60 -1.41
N GLU A 17 6.29 7.88 -1.75
CA GLU A 17 5.63 8.86 -0.88
C GLU A 17 4.17 8.50 -0.60
N ARG A 18 3.48 7.93 -1.59
CA ARG A 18 2.08 7.50 -1.47
C ARG A 18 1.93 6.31 -0.52
N LEU A 19 2.82 5.32 -0.63
CA LEU A 19 2.84 4.16 0.27
C LEU A 19 3.20 4.57 1.70
N GLN A 20 4.15 5.48 1.87
CA GLN A 20 4.53 6.02 3.17
C GLN A 20 3.40 6.86 3.79
N GLY A 21 2.70 7.66 2.99
CA GLY A 21 1.53 8.42 3.44
C GLY A 21 0.38 7.53 3.90
N VAL A 22 0.05 6.48 3.13
CA VAL A 22 -0.92 5.47 3.56
C VAL A 22 -0.47 4.78 4.85
N ARG A 23 0.81 4.39 4.96
CA ARG A 23 1.38 3.79 6.17
C ARG A 23 1.19 4.69 7.39
N ASP A 24 1.48 5.99 7.27
CA ASP A 24 1.33 6.95 8.36
C ASP A 24 -0.13 7.14 8.76
N ALA A 25 -1.04 7.16 7.78
CA ALA A 25 -2.48 7.27 8.00
C ALA A 25 -3.09 6.04 8.69
N VAL A 26 -2.60 4.82 8.40
CA VAL A 26 -3.13 3.58 9.01
C VAL A 26 -2.46 3.21 10.34
N ALA A 27 -1.20 3.61 10.59
CA ALA A 27 -0.80 3.97 11.96
C ALA A 27 -1.75 5.09 12.43
N LYS A 28 -1.89 5.56 13.66
CA LYS A 28 -2.97 6.54 14.02
C LYS A 28 -4.44 6.07 13.85
N ALA A 29 -4.75 5.01 13.08
CA ALA A 29 -6.07 4.38 13.09
C ALA A 29 -6.24 3.56 14.38
N GLU A 30 -7.19 3.97 15.21
CA GLU A 30 -7.50 3.33 16.49
C GLU A 30 -9.02 3.48 16.76
N PRO A 31 -9.79 2.37 16.85
CA PRO A 31 -9.36 0.97 16.71
C PRO A 31 -8.95 0.62 15.26
N PHE A 32 -8.14 -0.43 15.08
CA PHE A 32 -7.65 -0.87 13.76
C PHE A 32 -8.73 -1.65 12.98
N THR A 33 -9.79 -0.94 12.61
CA THR A 33 -10.97 -1.48 11.92
C THR A 33 -11.12 -0.90 10.53
N VAL A 34 -11.86 -1.57 9.64
CA VAL A 34 -12.14 -1.10 8.26
C VAL A 34 -12.59 0.36 8.24
N ALA A 35 -13.57 0.71 9.07
CA ALA A 35 -14.14 2.07 9.10
C ALA A 35 -13.11 3.13 9.54
N ALA A 36 -12.30 2.83 10.56
CA ALA A 36 -11.27 3.74 11.03
C ALA A 36 -10.12 3.90 10.03
N LEU A 37 -9.70 2.80 9.40
CA LEU A 37 -8.68 2.78 8.36
C LEU A 37 -9.13 3.59 7.14
N GLU A 38 -10.35 3.37 6.69
CA GLU A 38 -10.95 4.11 5.58
C GLU A 38 -11.00 5.61 5.89
N ALA A 39 -11.49 5.99 7.08
CA ALA A 39 -11.54 7.40 7.49
C ALA A 39 -10.15 8.05 7.43
N ARG A 40 -9.15 7.42 8.06
CA ARG A 40 -7.78 7.97 8.10
C ARG A 40 -7.14 8.08 6.72
N VAL A 41 -7.32 7.08 5.88
CA VAL A 41 -6.78 7.12 4.51
C VAL A 41 -7.49 8.19 3.69
N ASN A 42 -8.81 8.36 3.82
CA ASN A 42 -9.53 9.44 3.15
C ASN A 42 -9.09 10.83 3.64
N GLU A 43 -8.83 11.03 4.93
CA GLU A 43 -8.27 12.27 5.47
C GLU A 43 -6.91 12.59 4.83
N TYR A 44 -6.02 11.59 4.76
CA TYR A 44 -4.72 11.73 4.09
C TYR A 44 -4.86 12.08 2.60
N LEU A 45 -5.75 11.39 1.89
CA LEU A 45 -6.01 11.63 0.46
C LEU A 45 -6.51 13.05 0.22
N ALA A 46 -7.46 13.52 1.04
CA ALA A 46 -7.99 14.88 0.96
C ALA A 46 -6.90 15.93 1.22
N ALA A 47 -6.05 15.73 2.24
CA ALA A 47 -4.94 16.63 2.55
C ALA A 47 -3.86 16.67 1.46
N SER A 48 -3.67 15.55 0.74
CA SER A 48 -2.63 15.41 -0.30
C SER A 48 -3.16 15.70 -1.71
N GLY A 49 -4.45 15.99 -1.88
CA GLY A 49 -5.08 16.15 -3.20
C GLY A 49 -5.07 14.88 -4.05
N LEU A 50 -5.04 13.70 -3.41
CA LEU A 50 -4.97 12.39 -4.07
C LEU A 50 -6.34 11.70 -4.04
N LEU A 51 -6.53 10.71 -4.91
CA LEU A 51 -7.72 9.87 -4.92
C LEU A 51 -7.36 8.43 -4.51
N ILE A 52 -8.35 7.67 -4.05
CA ILE A 52 -8.13 6.28 -3.63
C ILE A 52 -7.50 5.42 -4.73
N LYS A 53 -7.84 5.68 -6.00
CA LYS A 53 -7.26 4.98 -7.17
C LYS A 53 -5.75 5.19 -7.33
N ASP A 54 -5.20 6.29 -6.82
CA ASP A 54 -3.77 6.60 -6.89
C ASP A 54 -2.94 5.77 -5.91
N VAL A 55 -3.57 5.31 -4.82
CA VAL A 55 -2.90 4.58 -3.73
C VAL A 55 -3.35 3.13 -3.59
N ALA A 56 -4.54 2.78 -4.10
CA ALA A 56 -5.13 1.47 -3.87
C ALA A 56 -4.30 0.33 -4.50
N GLN A 57 -3.95 0.43 -5.78
CA GLN A 57 -3.14 -0.60 -6.44
C GLN A 57 -1.74 -0.78 -5.83
N PRO A 58 -0.94 0.28 -5.60
CA PRO A 58 0.35 0.11 -4.94
C PRO A 58 0.21 -0.49 -3.53
N ALA A 59 -0.79 -0.06 -2.75
CA ALA A 59 -1.03 -0.62 -1.42
C ALA A 59 -1.44 -2.11 -1.49
N ARG A 60 -2.32 -2.51 -2.41
CA ARG A 60 -2.69 -3.93 -2.60
C ARG A 60 -1.49 -4.80 -2.92
N VAL A 61 -0.64 -4.36 -3.84
CA VAL A 61 0.58 -5.08 -4.23
C VAL A 61 1.55 -5.15 -3.05
N ALA A 62 1.73 -4.09 -2.28
CA ALA A 62 2.56 -4.09 -1.07
C ALA A 62 2.04 -5.09 0.00
N LEU A 63 0.71 -5.14 0.20
CA LEU A 63 0.08 -5.93 1.26
C LEU A 63 -0.08 -7.41 0.92
N THR A 64 -0.38 -7.72 -0.35
CA THR A 64 -0.78 -9.06 -0.79
C THR A 64 0.15 -9.66 -1.84
N GLY A 65 0.99 -8.84 -2.46
CA GLY A 65 1.83 -9.23 -3.59
C GLY A 65 1.10 -9.30 -4.93
N ARG A 66 -0.21 -9.02 -4.97
CA ARG A 66 -1.07 -9.16 -6.15
C ARG A 66 -1.90 -7.90 -6.39
N THR A 67 -2.40 -7.74 -7.61
CA THR A 67 -3.29 -6.61 -7.98
C THR A 67 -4.76 -6.89 -7.68
N ALA A 68 -5.16 -8.16 -7.74
CA ALA A 68 -6.47 -8.61 -7.32
C ALA A 68 -6.46 -8.91 -5.82
N SER A 69 -7.24 -8.16 -5.05
CA SER A 69 -7.44 -8.38 -3.62
C SER A 69 -8.91 -8.13 -3.26
N PRO A 70 -9.38 -8.64 -2.11
CA PRO A 70 -10.59 -8.13 -1.44
C PRO A 70 -10.46 -6.62 -1.15
N GLY A 71 -11.41 -6.03 -0.42
CA GLY A 71 -11.33 -4.63 0.00
C GLY A 71 -9.98 -4.33 0.66
N LEU A 72 -9.36 -3.21 0.27
CA LEU A 72 -8.03 -2.83 0.75
C LEU A 72 -7.98 -2.78 2.28
N PHE A 73 -9.00 -2.17 2.88
CA PHE A 73 -9.12 -1.99 4.32
C PHE A 73 -9.49 -3.29 5.04
N GLU A 74 -10.27 -4.18 4.41
CA GLU A 74 -10.57 -5.51 4.96
C GLU A 74 -9.30 -6.34 5.07
N VAL A 75 -8.45 -6.31 4.04
CA VAL A 75 -7.14 -6.95 4.07
C VAL A 75 -6.29 -6.37 5.20
N MET A 76 -6.25 -5.04 5.36
CA MET A 76 -5.50 -4.42 6.45
C MET A 76 -6.02 -4.88 7.82
N GLU A 77 -7.33 -4.82 8.07
CA GLU A 77 -7.95 -5.26 9.32
C GLU A 77 -7.60 -6.72 9.66
N VAL A 78 -7.74 -7.63 8.69
CA VAL A 78 -7.42 -9.06 8.87
C VAL A 78 -5.93 -9.29 9.17
N LEU A 79 -5.04 -8.52 8.54
CA LEU A 79 -3.61 -8.60 8.80
C LEU A 79 -3.22 -8.04 10.16
N GLY A 80 -4.00 -7.06 10.65
CA GLY A 80 -3.67 -6.28 11.81
C GLY A 80 -2.64 -5.19 11.54
N ARG A 81 -2.44 -4.35 12.55
CA ARG A 81 -1.65 -3.12 12.48
C ARG A 81 -0.19 -3.36 12.13
N ASP A 82 0.50 -4.18 12.90
CA ASP A 82 1.95 -4.37 12.75
C ASP A 82 2.31 -4.96 11.38
N ALA A 83 1.60 -6.02 10.97
CA ALA A 83 1.82 -6.66 9.68
C ALA A 83 1.50 -5.73 8.50
N THR A 84 0.45 -4.89 8.61
CA THR A 84 0.11 -3.90 7.59
C THR A 84 1.21 -2.86 7.45
N LEU A 85 1.68 -2.29 8.57
CA LEU A 85 2.75 -1.28 8.56
C LEU A 85 4.06 -1.84 7.99
N ALA A 86 4.47 -3.03 8.42
CA ALA A 86 5.69 -3.69 7.94
C ALA A 86 5.64 -3.98 6.42
N ARG A 87 4.46 -4.36 5.90
CA ARG A 87 4.30 -4.65 4.46
C ARG A 87 4.26 -3.39 3.61
N LEU A 88 3.62 -2.32 4.08
CA LEU A 88 3.66 -1.03 3.39
C LEU A 88 5.07 -0.45 3.36
N ASP A 89 5.82 -0.56 4.46
CA ASP A 89 7.22 -0.15 4.54
C ASP A 89 8.08 -0.94 3.54
N ARG A 90 7.93 -2.27 3.53
CA ARG A 90 8.58 -3.13 2.52
C ARG A 90 8.19 -2.74 1.10
N GLY A 91 6.92 -2.46 0.83
CA GLY A 91 6.43 -2.01 -0.47
C GLY A 91 7.09 -0.70 -0.90
N ALA A 92 7.20 0.27 0.00
CA ALA A 92 7.88 1.54 -0.24
C ALA A 92 9.38 1.34 -0.50
N ALA A 93 10.04 0.47 0.27
CA ALA A 93 11.46 0.15 0.05
C ALA A 93 11.68 -0.53 -1.32
N LEU A 94 10.79 -1.42 -1.75
CA LEU A 94 10.84 -2.03 -3.09
C LEU A 94 10.58 -0.99 -4.18
N ALA A 95 9.65 -0.06 -3.95
CA ALA A 95 9.36 1.04 -4.87
C ALA A 95 10.55 2.00 -5.03
N ALA A 96 11.28 2.27 -3.95
CA ALA A 96 12.48 3.11 -3.97
C ALA A 96 13.65 2.48 -4.75
N GLN A 97 13.77 1.15 -4.71
CA GLN A 97 14.78 0.41 -5.47
C GLN A 97 14.48 0.37 -6.98
N GLY A 98 13.26 0.75 -7.39
CA GLY A 98 12.81 0.66 -8.77
C GLY A 98 12.39 -0.76 -9.17
N PRO A 99 11.85 -0.92 -10.39
CA PRO A 99 11.51 -2.25 -10.92
C PRO A 99 12.79 -3.10 -10.93
N ALA A 100 12.74 -4.28 -10.30
CA ALA A 100 13.79 -5.26 -10.46
C ALA A 100 13.99 -5.51 -11.96
N PRO A 101 15.23 -5.62 -12.46
CA PRO A 101 15.46 -5.94 -13.87
C PRO A 101 14.65 -7.19 -14.20
N ALA A 102 13.79 -7.09 -15.23
CA ALA A 102 12.99 -8.21 -15.68
C ALA A 102 13.94 -9.40 -15.85
N ALA A 103 13.74 -10.46 -15.06
CA ALA A 103 14.48 -11.70 -15.22
C ALA A 103 14.15 -12.18 -16.64
N GLN A 104 15.10 -11.96 -17.55
CA GLN A 104 15.03 -12.43 -18.93
C GLN A 104 15.02 -13.96 -18.84
N GLY A 105 13.90 -14.56 -19.23
CA GLY A 105 13.74 -15.99 -19.46
C GLY A 105 13.64 -16.26 -20.95
#